data_AF-A0A0P0Z1E4-F1
#
_entry.id   AF-A0A0P0Z1E4-F1
#
_cell.length_a   1.000
_cell.length_b   1.000
_cell.length_c   1.000
_cell.angle_alpha   90.00
_cell.angle_beta   90.00
_cell.angle_gamma   90.00
#
_symmetry.space_group_name_H-M   'P 1'
#
loop_
_entity.id
_entity.type
_entity.pdbx_description
1 polymer ?
#
loop_
_entity_poly.entity_id
_entity_poly.type
_entity_poly.pdbx_seq_one_letter_code
_entity_poly.pdbx_strand_id
1 'polypeptide(L)'
;MLRAIINYSCDMQIIQNWILAVYDDAALHGVIGQGLCIAAAVNQAIDTTIDELVGRHAPPELVTALHQRMLCERKSMIYSLGHDLEVEGHTALQRCAQARLVDASSALAAHQVEKPRPRALTLVK
;
A
#
# COMPACT_ATOMS: atom_id res chain seq x y z
N MET A 1 32.48 -30.42 -11.76
CA MET A 1 32.04 -29.01 -11.70
C MET A 1 30.53 -28.85 -11.54
N LEU A 2 29.66 -29.48 -12.34
CA LEU A 2 28.18 -29.34 -12.23
C LEU A 2 27.57 -29.71 -10.86
N ARG A 3 28.07 -30.75 -10.17
CA ARG A 3 27.61 -31.11 -8.81
C ARG A 3 27.87 -30.05 -7.73
N ALA A 4 28.93 -29.25 -7.88
CA ALA A 4 29.24 -28.18 -6.91
C ALA A 4 28.34 -26.96 -7.12
N ILE A 5 27.96 -26.68 -8.37
CA ILE A 5 27.05 -25.57 -8.73
C ILE A 5 25.63 -25.87 -8.23
N ILE A 6 25.16 -27.12 -8.35
CA ILE A 6 23.82 -27.53 -7.89
C ILE A 6 23.71 -27.51 -6.35
N ASN A 7 24.77 -27.91 -5.63
CA ASN A 7 24.80 -27.80 -4.17
C ASN A 7 24.81 -26.33 -3.71
N TYR A 8 25.66 -25.48 -4.30
CA TYR A 8 25.71 -24.05 -3.95
C TYR A 8 24.39 -23.31 -4.23
N SER A 9 23.68 -23.66 -5.30
CA SER A 9 22.40 -23.04 -5.65
C SER A 9 21.25 -23.53 -4.77
N CYS A 10 21.25 -24.80 -4.34
CA CYS A 10 20.32 -25.28 -3.31
C CYS A 10 20.57 -24.58 -1.96
N ASP A 11 21.83 -24.40 -1.57
CA ASP A 11 22.19 -23.75 -0.30
C ASP A 11 21.78 -22.26 -0.31
N MET A 12 21.95 -21.56 -1.44
CA MET A 12 21.50 -20.16 -1.56
C MET A 12 19.99 -20.00 -1.56
N GLN A 13 19.25 -20.93 -2.17
CA GLN A 13 17.79 -20.92 -2.12
C GLN A 13 17.29 -21.12 -0.68
N ILE A 14 17.93 -22.00 0.09
CA ILE A 14 17.60 -22.24 1.50
C ILE A 14 17.85 -20.98 2.33
N ILE A 15 19.00 -20.32 2.15
CA ILE A 15 19.34 -19.07 2.84
C ILE A 15 18.34 -17.96 2.49
N GLN A 16 17.98 -17.82 1.21
CA GLN A 16 16.98 -16.83 0.77
C GLN A 16 15.61 -17.10 1.40
N ASN A 17 15.12 -18.34 1.36
CA ASN A 17 13.85 -18.70 1.96
C ASN A 17 13.84 -18.47 3.47
N TRP A 18 14.97 -18.69 4.14
CA TRP A 18 15.11 -18.42 5.57
C TRP A 18 15.08 -16.92 5.88
N ILE A 19 15.81 -16.09 5.12
CA ILE A 19 15.77 -14.62 5.27
C ILE A 19 14.33 -14.11 5.10
N LEU A 20 13.62 -14.60 4.08
CA LEU A 20 12.22 -14.26 3.84
C LEU A 20 11.33 -14.66 5.02
N ALA A 21 11.49 -15.88 5.54
CA ALA A 21 10.70 -16.35 6.68
C ALA A 21 10.93 -15.51 7.94
N VAL A 22 12.18 -15.13 8.24
CA VAL A 22 12.50 -14.26 9.39
C VAL A 22 11.86 -12.88 9.22
N TYR A 23 11.99 -12.30 8.02
CA TYR A 23 11.42 -11.00 7.73
C TYR A 23 9.89 -11.02 7.83
N ASP A 24 9.23 -11.99 7.20
CA ASP A 24 7.77 -12.09 7.18
C ASP A 24 7.20 -12.33 8.58
N ASP A 25 7.82 -13.20 9.38
CA ASP A 25 7.41 -13.45 10.76
C ASP A 25 7.56 -12.19 11.63
N ALA A 26 8.69 -11.48 11.52
CA ALA A 26 8.91 -10.25 12.26
C ALA A 26 7.94 -9.14 11.84
N ALA A 27 7.66 -9.01 10.54
CA ALA A 27 6.69 -8.03 10.03
C ALA A 27 5.27 -8.34 10.52
N LEU A 28 4.88 -9.62 10.47
CA LEU A 28 3.57 -10.07 10.96
C LEU A 28 3.42 -9.86 12.46
N HIS A 29 4.46 -10.19 13.24
CA HIS A 29 4.49 -9.97 14.67
C HIS A 29 4.41 -8.47 15.01
N GLY A 30 5.10 -7.60 14.26
CA GLY A 30 5.00 -6.16 14.44
C GLY A 30 3.58 -5.63 14.24
N VAL A 31 2.89 -6.05 13.19
CA VAL A 31 1.52 -5.60 12.91
C VAL A 31 0.50 -6.23 13.87
N ILE A 32 0.48 -7.55 13.97
CA ILE A 32 -0.57 -8.28 14.71
C ILE A 32 -0.24 -8.39 16.20
N GLY A 33 1.00 -8.73 16.52
CA GLY A 33 1.45 -8.96 17.89
C GLY A 33 1.65 -7.66 18.68
N GLN A 34 2.20 -6.63 18.04
CA GLN A 34 2.56 -5.36 18.70
C GLN A 34 1.65 -4.19 18.32
N GLY A 35 0.78 -4.34 17.32
CA GLY A 35 -0.13 -3.29 16.89
C GLY A 35 0.56 -2.11 16.20
N LEU A 36 1.76 -2.31 15.67
CA LEU A 36 2.50 -1.26 14.98
C LEU A 36 1.84 -0.93 13.64
N CYS A 37 1.95 0.33 13.23
CA CYS A 37 1.63 0.69 11.85
C CYS A 37 2.57 -0.04 10.88
N ILE A 38 2.10 -0.29 9.65
CA ILE A 38 2.83 -1.08 8.65
C ILE A 38 4.26 -0.57 8.46
N ALA A 39 4.47 0.76 8.39
CA ALA A 39 5.79 1.33 8.22
C ALA A 39 6.75 1.03 9.40
N ALA A 40 6.25 1.07 10.64
CA ALA A 40 7.04 0.74 11.82
C ALA A 40 7.33 -0.76 11.93
N ALA A 41 6.34 -1.61 11.62
CA ALA A 41 6.52 -3.07 11.58
C ALA A 41 7.55 -3.49 10.52
N VAL A 42 7.55 -2.87 9.33
CA VAL A 42 8.55 -3.11 8.30
C VAL A 42 9.95 -2.69 8.76
N ASN A 43 10.10 -1.55 9.45
CA ASN A 43 11.40 -1.14 9.98
C ASN A 43 11.94 -2.17 10.97
N GLN A 44 11.09 -2.58 11.92
CA GLN A 44 11.46 -3.59 12.91
C GLN A 44 11.79 -4.93 12.25
N ALA A 45 11.08 -5.33 11.21
CA ALA A 45 11.34 -6.57 10.48
C ALA A 45 12.71 -6.53 9.78
N ILE A 46 13.08 -5.39 9.19
CA ILE A 46 14.42 -5.19 8.62
C ILE A 46 15.48 -5.35 9.72
N ASP A 47 15.35 -4.61 10.83
CA ASP A 47 16.33 -4.64 11.92
C ASP A 47 16.47 -6.06 12.51
N THR A 48 15.35 -6.74 12.73
CA THR A 48 15.32 -8.13 13.25
C THR A 48 16.01 -9.11 12.30
N THR A 49 15.77 -8.98 10.99
CA THR A 49 16.42 -9.82 9.97
C THR A 49 17.94 -9.61 9.98
N ILE A 50 18.39 -8.37 10.16
CA ILE A 50 19.81 -8.03 10.24
C ILE A 50 20.44 -8.59 11.52
N ASP A 51 19.77 -8.46 12.66
CA ASP A 51 20.24 -8.98 13.94
C ASP A 51 20.38 -10.52 13.91
N GLU A 52 19.44 -11.23 13.29
CA GLU A 52 19.52 -12.68 13.09
C GLU A 52 20.71 -13.09 12.19
N LEU A 53 21.00 -12.32 11.14
CA LEU A 53 22.17 -12.57 10.29
C LEU A 53 23.48 -12.36 11.07
N VAL A 54 23.56 -11.31 11.89
CA VAL A 54 24.71 -11.04 12.76
C VAL A 54 24.88 -12.17 13.80
N GLY A 55 23.79 -12.58 14.44
CA GLY A 55 23.78 -13.67 15.43
C GLY A 55 24.24 -15.00 14.85
N ARG A 56 24.08 -15.21 13.54
CA ARG A 56 24.54 -16.40 12.80
C ARG A 56 25.92 -16.24 12.16
N HIS A 57 26.64 -15.19 12.50
CA HIS A 57 27.99 -14.91 11.99
C HIS A 57 28.05 -14.76 10.46
N ALA A 58 27.02 -14.17 9.85
CA ALA A 58 27.06 -13.81 8.44
C ALA A 58 28.22 -12.83 8.16
N PRO A 59 28.83 -12.86 6.95
CA PRO A 59 29.89 -11.93 6.59
C PRO A 59 29.45 -10.47 6.76
N PRO A 60 30.24 -9.60 7.43
CA PRO A 60 29.86 -8.21 7.69
C PRO A 60 29.51 -7.41 6.43
N GLU A 61 30.19 -7.70 5.32
CA GLU A 61 29.96 -7.07 4.03
C GLU A 61 28.59 -7.44 3.46
N LEU A 62 28.17 -8.71 3.63
CA LEU A 62 26.86 -9.20 3.23
C LEU A 62 25.76 -8.55 4.07
N VAL A 63 25.94 -8.51 5.40
CA VAL A 63 24.99 -7.90 6.33
C VAL A 63 24.78 -6.43 5.98
N THR A 64 25.87 -5.69 5.76
CA THR A 64 25.82 -4.27 5.39
C THR A 64 25.12 -4.05 4.06
N ALA A 65 25.47 -4.84 3.04
CA ALA A 65 24.89 -4.74 1.71
C ALA A 65 23.39 -5.07 1.72
N LEU A 66 22.98 -6.10 2.46
CA LEU A 66 21.58 -6.49 2.58
C LEU A 66 20.77 -5.42 3.33
N HIS A 67 21.28 -4.92 4.44
CA HIS A 67 20.62 -3.87 5.22
C HIS A 67 20.38 -2.62 4.36
N GLN A 68 21.41 -2.14 3.66
CA GLN A 68 21.28 -0.99 2.76
C GLN A 68 20.25 -1.24 1.65
N ARG A 69 20.28 -2.42 1.03
CA ARG A 69 19.30 -2.79 0.00
C ARG A 69 17.88 -2.80 0.53
N MET A 70 17.62 -3.47 1.66
CA MET A 70 16.27 -3.52 2.25
C MET A 70 15.74 -2.13 2.58
N LEU A 71 16.59 -1.23 3.10
CA LEU A 71 16.22 0.16 3.35
C LEU A 71 15.91 0.94 2.06
N CYS A 72 16.67 0.71 0.99
CA CYS A 72 16.42 1.33 -0.31
C CYS A 72 15.11 0.83 -0.92
N GLU A 73 14.86 -0.48 -0.92
CA GLU A 73 13.62 -1.07 -1.42
C GLU A 73 12.40 -0.58 -0.63
N ARG A 74 12.50 -0.51 0.70
CA ARG A 74 11.45 0.07 1.55
C ARG A 74 11.13 1.50 1.13
N LYS A 75 12.15 2.34 0.96
CA LYS A 75 11.95 3.74 0.52
C LYS A 75 11.29 3.78 -0.86
N SER A 76 11.77 2.98 -1.79
CA SER A 76 11.21 2.88 -3.15
C SER A 76 9.73 2.53 -3.11
N MET A 77 9.37 1.50 -2.34
CA MET A 77 7.98 1.08 -2.15
C MET A 77 7.10 2.18 -1.54
N ILE A 78 7.59 2.90 -0.52
CA ILE A 78 6.84 4.02 0.07
C ILE A 78 6.61 5.13 -0.97
N TYR A 79 7.60 5.45 -1.80
CA TYR A 79 7.44 6.42 -2.87
C TYR A 79 6.44 5.97 -3.92
N SER A 80 6.52 4.72 -4.38
CA SER A 80 5.58 4.15 -5.36
C SER A 80 4.15 4.15 -4.83
N LEU A 81 3.92 3.68 -3.60
CA LEU A 81 2.59 3.68 -2.99
C LEU A 81 2.05 5.10 -2.78
N GLY A 82 2.91 6.06 -2.43
CA GLY A 82 2.54 7.47 -2.34
C GLY A 82 2.10 8.05 -3.69
N HIS A 83 2.81 7.70 -4.77
CA HIS A 83 2.46 8.10 -6.13
C HIS A 83 1.15 7.47 -6.60
N ASP A 84 0.96 6.17 -6.37
CA ASP A 84 -0.27 5.46 -6.72
C ASP A 84 -1.47 6.05 -5.97
N LEU A 85 -1.31 6.35 -4.67
CA LEU A 85 -2.34 7.01 -3.88
C LEU A 85 -2.67 8.41 -4.43
N GLU A 86 -1.67 9.16 -4.90
CA GLU A 86 -1.90 10.46 -5.51
C GLU A 86 -2.72 10.32 -6.80
N VAL A 87 -2.35 9.40 -7.69
CA VAL A 87 -3.02 9.18 -8.98
C VAL A 87 -4.43 8.62 -8.81
N GLU A 88 -4.58 7.55 -8.04
CA GLU A 88 -5.86 6.90 -7.79
C GLU A 88 -6.76 7.75 -6.90
N GLY A 89 -6.19 8.43 -5.91
CA GLY A 89 -6.90 9.34 -5.02
C GLY A 89 -7.50 10.52 -5.76
N HIS A 90 -6.74 11.18 -6.64
CA HIS A 90 -7.28 12.23 -7.51
C HIS A 90 -8.41 11.70 -8.40
N THR A 91 -8.22 10.51 -8.99
CA THR A 91 -9.23 9.88 -9.85
C THR A 91 -10.51 9.53 -9.08
N ALA A 92 -10.39 9.03 -7.85
CA ALA A 92 -11.52 8.71 -6.99
C ALA A 92 -12.25 9.97 -6.51
N LEU A 93 -11.53 11.00 -6.08
CA LEU A 93 -12.09 12.28 -5.68
C LEU A 93 -12.80 12.99 -6.83
N GLN A 94 -12.22 12.94 -8.03
CA GLN A 94 -12.83 13.50 -9.24
C GLN A 94 -14.13 12.78 -9.61
N ARG A 95 -14.17 11.44 -9.52
CA ARG A 95 -15.42 10.66 -9.69
C ARG A 95 -16.48 11.04 -8.67
N CYS A 96 -16.09 11.20 -7.40
CA CYS A 96 -17.02 11.61 -6.34
C CYS A 96 -17.57 13.02 -6.60
N ALA A 97 -16.73 13.96 -7.03
CA ALA A 97 -17.14 15.31 -7.38
C ALA A 97 -18.10 15.31 -8.59
N GLN A 98 -17.79 14.52 -9.62
CA GLN A 98 -18.62 14.38 -10.81
C GLN A 98 -20.01 13.82 -10.47
N ALA A 99 -20.09 12.76 -9.65
CA ALA A 99 -21.35 12.17 -9.23
C ALA A 99 -22.24 13.18 -8.48
N ARG A 100 -21.67 13.95 -7.54
CA ARG A 100 -22.41 14.98 -6.80
C ARG A 100 -22.97 16.09 -7.71
N LEU A 101 -22.24 16.46 -8.77
CA LEU A 101 -22.70 17.45 -9.75
C LEU A 101 -23.86 16.93 -10.61
N VAL A 102 -23.83 15.65 -10.99
CA VAL A 102 -24.92 15.01 -11.73
C VAL A 102 -26.18 14.94 -10.88
N ASP A 103 -26.07 14.48 -9.63
CA ASP A 103 -27.20 14.40 -8.70
C ASP A 103 -27.84 15.77 -8.45
N ALA A 104 -27.03 16.81 -8.23
CA ALA A 104 -27.51 18.18 -8.07
C ALA A 104 -28.23 18.71 -9.32
N SER A 105 -27.71 18.38 -10.51
CA SER A 105 -28.32 18.77 -11.78
C SER A 105 -29.66 18.07 -12.02
N SER A 106 -29.75 16.78 -11.70
CA SER A 106 -31.00 16.01 -11.77
C SER A 106 -32.05 16.51 -10.77
N ALA A 107 -31.65 16.85 -9.55
CA ALA A 107 -32.54 17.44 -8.55
C ALA A 107 -33.06 18.82 -8.99
N LEU A 108 -32.21 19.66 -9.58
CA LEU A 108 -32.61 20.96 -10.12
C LEU A 108 -33.60 20.82 -11.29
N ALA A 109 -33.38 19.84 -12.17
CA ALA A 109 -34.30 19.55 -13.27
C ALA A 109 -35.67 19.08 -12.75
N ALA A 110 -35.71 18.22 -11.72
CA ALA A 110 -36.97 17.76 -11.10
C ALA A 110 -37.77 18.94 -10.49
N HIS A 111 -37.11 19.87 -9.82
CA HIS A 111 -37.76 21.05 -9.24
C HIS A 111 -38.27 22.05 -10.29
N GLN A 112 -37.65 22.14 -11.46
CA GLN A 112 -38.14 23.03 -12.53
C GLN A 112 -39.41 22.50 -13.20
N VAL A 113 -39.64 21.19 -13.19
CA VAL A 113 -40.85 20.54 -13.72
C VAL A 113 -42.05 20.69 -12.78
N GLU A 114 -41.83 20.85 -11.47
CA GLU A 114 -42.88 20.99 -10.46
C GLU A 114 -43.46 22.41 -10.29
N LYS A 115 -43.08 23.40 -11.13
CA LYS A 115 -43.69 24.74 -11.03
C LYS A 115 -45.22 24.65 -11.16
N PRO A 116 -46.01 25.17 -10.20
CA PRO A 116 -47.46 25.07 -10.24
C PRO A 116 -47.99 25.76 -11.50
N ARG A 117 -48.84 25.08 -12.28
CA ARG A 117 -49.59 25.74 -13.36
C ARG A 117 -50.33 26.95 -12.77
N PRO A 118 -50.19 28.15 -13.34
CA PRO A 118 -50.94 29.30 -12.85
C PRO A 118 -52.44 28.98 -12.97
N ARG A 119 -53.14 28.97 -11.83
CA ARG A 119 -54.60 28.85 -11.84
C ARG A 119 -55.14 30.09 -12.52
N ALA A 120 -55.77 29.91 -13.68
CA ALA A 120 -56.48 30.98 -14.37
C ALA A 120 -57.57 31.52 -13.43
N LEU A 121 -57.43 32.78 -13.01
CA LEU A 121 -58.45 33.51 -12.28
C LEU A 121 -59.63 33.71 -13.23
N THR A 122 -60.73 33.01 -12.97
CA THR A 122 -62.00 33.24 -13.66
C THR A 122 -62.64 34.50 -13.07
N LEU A 123 -62.72 35.55 -13.87
CA LEU A 123 -63.46 36.76 -13.52
C LEU A 123 -64.96 36.43 -13.56
N VAL A 124 -65.62 36.41 -12.40
CA VAL A 124 -67.09 36.34 -12.33
C VAL A 124 -67.62 37.75 -12.54
N LYS A 125 -68.51 37.89 -13.53
CA LYS A 125 -69.15 39.15 -13.94
C LYS A 125 -70.15 39.65 -12.90
#